data_AF-A0A815DE61-F1
#
_entry.id   AF-A0A815DE61-F1
#
_cell.length_a   1.000
_cell.length_b   1.000
_cell.length_c   1.000
_cell.angle_alpha   90.00
_cell.angle_beta   90.00
_cell.angle_gamma   90.00
#
_symmetry.space_group_name_H-M   'P 1'
#
loop_
_entity.id
_entity.type
_entity.pdbx_description
1 polymer ?
#
loop_
_entity_poly.entity_id
_entity_poly.type
_entity_poly.pdbx_seq_one_letter_code
_entity_poly.pdbx_strand_id
1 'polypeptide(L)'
;MYKKCFYSRRVIYRRKRRLQKIDYDRNYSTSSSASSSSSSSSSDSGHETYDVNQYGQNAQSIASDIMTASNKEISAYENYHDDEYDNINILNDLQENALQQSPPLYDGCRFSTIKTVKMLMDFLISRVSLDKSNIINLMKLIKMILPVPNALPISWKSIMKLFGKINLSSNCTNDRCALYKRTLKTNEIVEIVNLDVRTQLKSIITRNINLIKQNYNLFPPSDITSASFYKSTTSNTNSNTITIVLHTDGAPLVRSAKLCIWPCFGSIVELPPPVREYQTNIILLALWSSKTKPDVNVFLKQTIDDIEYLITNGTTFYINNVEYNFVVRTQFFLADLPAKALFLKTTSFNGYYACNYCMTKGFWNGTSVIYPYNKNDLQLRTHREFIAAAKEAEEKATEKRLANVQGVKGLSYLLRIFSYPIQIVLDYMHLVCLGHVSSIIKRWCKIIDKVDLLKIDNMLHSAKYPHNVHVTYTESIMAVEFWKAKHSRLFVLYLGVPIGISCLPILNASHWVVYCLLIKLLHTPQSGEDVNFAEKLIHLYCRTIVDVYDESLELYSLHAHLHLPSQVRLHG
;
A
#
# COMPACT_ATOMS: atom_id res chain seq x y z
N MET A 1 35.80 -9.91 17.61
CA MET A 1 34.56 -10.12 18.40
C MET A 1 33.34 -9.97 17.49
N TYR A 2 32.76 -11.08 17.05
CA TYR A 2 31.65 -11.12 16.09
C TYR A 2 30.34 -10.59 16.71
N LYS A 3 29.76 -9.52 16.14
CA LYS A 3 28.40 -9.07 16.47
C LYS A 3 27.39 -10.00 15.79
N LYS A 4 26.74 -10.87 16.56
CA LYS A 4 25.56 -11.66 16.13
C LYS A 4 24.43 -10.69 15.75
N CYS A 5 23.98 -10.78 14.50
CA CYS A 5 22.80 -10.08 14.01
C CYS A 5 21.55 -10.77 14.58
N PHE A 6 20.93 -10.17 15.60
CA PHE A 6 19.67 -10.66 16.15
C PHE A 6 18.53 -10.31 15.18
N TYR A 7 17.97 -11.33 14.53
CA TYR A 7 16.69 -11.22 13.86
C TYR A 7 15.60 -10.83 14.88
N SER A 8 14.69 -9.93 14.50
CA SER A 8 13.52 -9.65 15.34
C SER A 8 12.72 -10.93 15.56
N ARG A 9 12.14 -11.11 16.77
CA ARG A 9 11.31 -12.29 17.13
C ARG A 9 10.23 -12.59 16.07
N ARG A 10 9.75 -11.55 15.37
CA ARG A 10 8.78 -11.60 14.26
C ARG A 10 9.29 -12.36 13.02
N VAL A 11 10.57 -12.26 12.70
CA VAL A 11 11.20 -12.96 11.55
C VAL A 11 11.44 -14.43 11.87
N ILE A 12 11.90 -14.72 13.09
CA ILE A 12 12.10 -16.09 13.57
C ILE A 12 10.77 -16.86 13.58
N TYR A 13 9.69 -16.23 14.07
CA TYR A 13 8.37 -16.84 14.12
C TYR A 13 7.77 -17.12 12.72
N ARG A 14 7.92 -16.18 11.77
CA ARG A 14 7.49 -16.39 10.37
C ARG A 14 8.27 -17.50 9.66
N ARG A 15 9.55 -17.70 10.00
CA ARG A 15 10.36 -18.79 9.47
C ARG A 15 9.93 -20.14 10.05
N LYS A 16 9.66 -20.23 11.36
CA LYS A 16 9.09 -21.44 11.98
C LYS A 16 7.75 -21.83 11.36
N ARG A 17 6.84 -20.87 11.15
CA ARG A 17 5.52 -21.15 10.54
C ARG A 17 5.60 -21.64 9.09
N ARG A 18 6.60 -21.21 8.32
CA ARG A 18 6.86 -21.72 6.96
C ARG A 18 7.42 -23.13 6.97
N LEU A 19 8.33 -23.44 7.89
CA LEU A 19 8.90 -24.77 8.04
C LEU A 19 7.84 -25.78 8.49
N GLN A 20 6.99 -25.41 9.47
CA GLN A 20 5.87 -26.25 9.92
C GLN A 20 4.85 -26.52 8.80
N LYS A 21 4.61 -25.55 7.91
CA LYS A 21 3.73 -25.75 6.76
C LYS A 21 4.34 -26.69 5.72
N ILE A 22 5.65 -26.58 5.47
CA ILE A 22 6.38 -27.47 4.56
C ILE A 22 6.43 -28.91 5.11
N ASP A 23 6.59 -29.09 6.42
CA ASP A 23 6.58 -30.40 7.06
C ASP A 23 5.17 -31.02 7.07
N TYR A 24 4.13 -30.21 7.25
CA TYR A 24 2.73 -30.65 7.14
C TYR A 24 2.40 -31.13 5.71
N ASP A 25 2.77 -30.36 4.70
CA ASP A 25 2.53 -30.70 3.29
C ASP A 25 3.35 -31.94 2.86
N ARG A 26 4.54 -32.18 3.43
CA ARG A 26 5.33 -33.40 3.22
C ARG A 26 4.70 -34.65 3.86
N ASN A 27 4.19 -34.55 5.08
CA ASN A 27 3.62 -35.69 5.80
C ASN A 27 2.23 -36.09 5.28
N TYR A 28 1.50 -35.16 4.66
CA TYR A 28 0.23 -35.47 3.99
C TYR A 28 0.44 -36.20 2.65
N SER A 29 1.60 -35.99 2.01
CA SER A 29 1.94 -36.62 0.72
C SER A 29 2.48 -38.05 0.87
N THR A 30 2.91 -38.45 2.06
CA THR A 30 3.49 -39.78 2.35
C THR A 30 2.49 -40.76 3.00
N SER A 31 1.29 -40.30 3.35
CA SER A 31 0.26 -41.11 4.05
C SER A 31 -0.86 -41.62 3.14
N SER A 32 -0.89 -41.25 1.86
CA SER A 32 -1.97 -41.62 0.92
C SER A 32 -1.65 -42.81 0.00
N SER A 33 -0.60 -43.60 0.26
CA SER A 33 -0.15 -44.68 -0.62
C SER A 33 0.04 -46.03 0.09
N ALA A 34 -0.93 -46.46 0.91
CA ALA A 34 -0.96 -47.83 1.46
C ALA A 34 -2.38 -48.29 1.86
N SER A 35 -3.10 -48.88 0.89
CA SER A 35 -4.28 -49.78 0.98
C SER A 35 -5.14 -49.54 -0.28
N SER A 36 -5.63 -50.48 -1.08
CA SER A 36 -5.84 -51.91 -0.97
C SER A 36 -6.23 -52.47 -2.36
N SER A 37 -6.09 -53.79 -2.48
CA SER A 37 -6.32 -54.73 -3.58
C SER A 37 -7.71 -54.78 -4.28
N SER A 38 -7.65 -55.28 -5.53
CA SER A 38 -8.47 -56.33 -6.19
C SER A 38 -9.84 -56.07 -6.86
N SER A 39 -9.93 -56.66 -8.07
CA SER A 39 -11.07 -57.30 -8.79
C SER A 39 -12.17 -56.40 -9.39
N SER A 40 -12.19 -56.24 -10.73
CA SER A 40 -13.04 -56.96 -11.74
C SER A 40 -14.48 -56.42 -11.79
N SER A 41 -15.21 -56.23 -12.89
CA SER A 41 -15.14 -56.60 -14.30
C SER A 41 -16.38 -56.00 -15.01
N SER A 42 -16.38 -56.00 -16.35
CA SER A 42 -17.54 -55.92 -17.29
C SER A 42 -18.33 -54.61 -17.28
N SER A 43 -18.82 -54.01 -18.36
CA SER A 43 -19.16 -54.33 -19.77
C SER A 43 -19.97 -53.08 -20.21
N ASP A 44 -20.08 -52.58 -21.44
CA ASP A 44 -19.69 -52.98 -22.77
C ASP A 44 -20.07 -51.80 -23.71
N SER A 45 -19.41 -51.77 -24.88
CA SER A 45 -19.73 -51.21 -26.20
C SER A 45 -20.38 -49.81 -26.39
N GLY A 46 -20.04 -49.02 -27.43
CA GLY A 46 -19.15 -49.30 -28.56
C GLY A 46 -18.69 -48.07 -29.38
N HIS A 47 -17.55 -48.31 -30.03
CA HIS A 47 -16.94 -47.82 -31.30
C HIS A 47 -17.40 -46.48 -31.93
N GLU A 48 -16.50 -45.63 -32.44
CA GLU A 48 -15.61 -45.88 -33.59
C GLU A 48 -14.17 -45.35 -33.48
N THR A 49 -13.29 -46.00 -34.24
CA THR A 49 -11.82 -46.01 -34.27
C THR A 49 -11.18 -45.00 -35.24
N TYR A 50 -9.99 -44.48 -34.90
CA TYR A 50 -8.86 -44.30 -35.82
C TYR A 50 -7.54 -44.52 -35.06
N ASP A 51 -6.64 -45.33 -35.63
CA ASP A 51 -5.48 -45.96 -35.01
C ASP A 51 -4.17 -45.33 -35.54
N VAL A 52 -3.25 -44.94 -34.64
CA VAL A 52 -1.80 -44.75 -34.92
C VAL A 52 -1.03 -45.08 -33.64
N ASN A 53 -0.80 -46.38 -33.40
CA ASN A 53 0.16 -46.89 -32.44
C ASN A 53 1.44 -47.33 -33.16
N GLN A 54 2.50 -46.54 -33.05
CA GLN A 54 3.87 -47.06 -33.04
C GLN A 54 4.79 -46.02 -32.39
N TYR A 55 5.73 -46.50 -31.56
CA TYR A 55 6.68 -45.76 -30.72
C TYR A 55 6.21 -45.41 -29.30
N GLY A 56 6.02 -46.45 -28.49
CA GLY A 56 5.78 -46.31 -27.05
C GLY A 56 6.26 -47.49 -26.21
N GLN A 57 7.44 -48.08 -26.51
CA GLN A 57 8.05 -49.08 -25.60
C GLN A 57 9.58 -48.99 -25.42
N ASN A 58 10.28 -48.01 -26.03
CA ASN A 58 11.74 -47.86 -25.84
C ASN A 58 12.16 -46.71 -24.90
N ALA A 59 11.23 -46.00 -24.26
CA ALA A 59 11.55 -44.80 -23.46
C ALA A 59 11.69 -45.04 -21.94
N GLN A 60 11.29 -46.21 -21.42
CA GLN A 60 11.26 -46.45 -19.97
C GLN A 60 12.44 -47.27 -19.43
N SER A 61 13.24 -47.93 -20.27
CA SER A 61 14.47 -48.60 -19.79
C SER A 61 15.75 -47.76 -19.94
N ILE A 62 15.70 -46.62 -20.65
CA ILE A 62 16.88 -45.75 -20.87
C ILE A 62 16.98 -44.66 -19.77
N ALA A 63 15.86 -44.31 -19.13
CA ALA A 63 15.81 -43.26 -18.11
C ALA A 63 16.35 -43.71 -16.72
N SER A 64 16.29 -45.01 -16.40
CA SER A 64 16.84 -45.57 -15.15
C SER A 64 18.37 -45.65 -15.16
N ASP A 65 18.96 -45.88 -16.34
CA ASP A 65 20.39 -46.15 -16.45
C ASP A 65 21.21 -44.85 -16.51
N ILE A 66 20.61 -43.74 -16.98
CA ILE A 66 21.23 -42.40 -17.02
C ILE A 66 21.24 -41.71 -15.64
N MET A 67 20.22 -41.95 -14.80
CA MET A 67 20.14 -41.38 -13.43
C MET A 67 21.15 -41.99 -12.45
N THR A 68 21.65 -43.19 -12.74
CA THR A 68 22.58 -43.91 -11.87
C THR A 68 24.06 -43.58 -12.18
N ALA A 69 24.36 -43.11 -13.39
CA ALA A 69 25.70 -42.66 -13.79
C ALA A 69 26.01 -41.20 -13.42
N SER A 70 25.00 -40.32 -13.32
CA SER A 70 25.19 -38.88 -13.03
C SER A 70 25.49 -38.57 -11.54
N ASN A 71 25.25 -39.49 -10.62
CA ASN A 71 25.41 -39.26 -9.17
C ASN A 71 26.81 -39.63 -8.62
N LYS A 72 27.75 -40.05 -9.47
CA LYS A 72 29.12 -40.43 -9.06
C LYS A 72 30.21 -39.40 -9.36
N GLU A 73 29.93 -38.30 -10.05
CA GLU A 73 30.93 -37.25 -10.37
C GLU A 73 30.62 -35.87 -9.76
N ILE A 74 29.58 -35.74 -8.94
CA ILE A 74 29.18 -34.46 -8.28
C ILE A 74 29.67 -34.40 -6.81
N SER A 75 30.54 -35.31 -6.37
CA SER A 75 31.10 -35.34 -5.02
C SER A 75 32.53 -34.82 -4.89
N ALA A 76 33.12 -34.29 -5.96
CA ALA A 76 34.49 -33.79 -5.93
C ALA A 76 34.59 -32.48 -6.70
N TYR A 77 34.20 -31.37 -6.08
CA TYR A 77 34.78 -30.01 -6.25
C TYR A 77 34.06 -29.04 -5.30
N GLU A 78 33.93 -29.43 -4.02
CA GLU A 78 33.83 -28.47 -2.91
C GLU A 78 35.26 -28.22 -2.42
N ASN A 79 35.86 -27.12 -2.88
CA ASN A 79 36.87 -26.28 -2.21
C ASN A 79 37.67 -25.49 -3.26
N TYR A 80 37.28 -24.24 -3.49
CA TYR A 80 38.22 -23.20 -3.89
C TYR A 80 37.68 -21.84 -3.43
N HIS A 81 38.34 -21.28 -2.41
CA HIS A 81 38.25 -19.87 -2.04
C HIS A 81 39.12 -19.07 -3.04
N ASP A 82 38.66 -17.91 -3.51
CA ASP A 82 39.32 -16.64 -3.20
C ASP A 82 38.62 -15.43 -3.81
N ASP A 83 38.62 -14.37 -3.01
CA ASP A 83 38.48 -12.98 -3.43
C ASP A 83 39.76 -12.58 -4.18
N GLU A 84 39.71 -12.33 -5.49
CA GLU A 84 40.67 -11.44 -6.18
C GLU A 84 40.25 -11.28 -7.65
N TYR A 85 39.85 -10.07 -8.02
CA TYR A 85 39.98 -9.39 -9.33
C TYR A 85 39.08 -8.15 -9.32
N ASP A 86 39.23 -7.34 -8.28
CA ASP A 86 39.08 -5.89 -8.40
C ASP A 86 40.43 -5.38 -8.92
N ASN A 87 40.50 -4.97 -10.19
CA ASN A 87 41.33 -3.86 -10.68
C ASN A 87 41.26 -3.75 -12.20
N ILE A 88 40.35 -2.92 -12.69
CA ILE A 88 40.61 -2.10 -13.88
C ILE A 88 40.19 -0.68 -13.52
N ASN A 89 41.18 0.17 -13.26
CA ASN A 89 41.07 1.61 -13.15
C ASN A 89 41.40 2.20 -14.52
N ILE A 90 40.42 2.74 -15.27
CA ILE A 90 40.68 3.70 -16.36
C ILE A 90 39.56 4.76 -16.38
N LEU A 91 40.01 5.98 -16.70
CA LEU A 91 39.47 7.33 -16.54
C LEU A 91 38.02 7.64 -16.98
N ASN A 92 37.53 8.73 -16.38
CA ASN A 92 36.44 9.57 -16.83
C ASN A 92 36.67 10.09 -18.26
N ASP A 93 35.67 9.97 -19.15
CA ASP A 93 35.18 11.11 -19.94
C ASP A 93 33.91 10.76 -20.75
N LEU A 94 32.93 11.67 -20.65
CA LEU A 94 31.88 12.06 -21.60
C LEU A 94 30.81 11.07 -22.12
N GLN A 95 29.64 11.65 -22.37
CA GLN A 95 28.35 11.05 -22.77
C GLN A 95 28.39 10.19 -24.05
N GLU A 96 27.36 9.32 -24.16
CA GLU A 96 26.96 8.46 -25.30
C GLU A 96 27.84 7.25 -25.69
N ASN A 97 29.13 7.19 -25.34
CA ASN A 97 30.00 6.07 -25.76
C ASN A 97 29.91 4.78 -24.90
N ALA A 98 29.18 4.77 -23.78
CA ALA A 98 29.16 3.63 -22.86
C ALA A 98 28.47 2.35 -23.40
N LEU A 99 27.64 2.44 -24.45
CA LEU A 99 27.07 1.27 -25.13
C LEU A 99 28.09 0.49 -25.96
N GLN A 100 29.26 1.07 -26.25
CA GLN A 100 30.36 0.46 -27.00
C GLN A 100 31.48 -0.12 -26.12
N GLN A 101 31.44 0.06 -24.80
CA GLN A 101 32.52 -0.41 -23.90
C GLN A 101 32.29 -1.81 -23.29
N SER A 102 31.15 -2.46 -23.50
CA SER A 102 31.02 -3.87 -23.11
C SER A 102 31.66 -4.76 -24.17
N PRO A 103 32.47 -5.77 -23.79
CA PRO A 103 33.13 -6.64 -24.76
C PRO A 103 32.10 -7.31 -25.69
N PRO A 104 32.52 -7.68 -26.91
CA PRO A 104 31.66 -8.43 -27.83
C PRO A 104 31.19 -9.71 -27.14
N LEU A 105 29.99 -10.17 -27.50
CA LEU A 105 29.38 -11.34 -26.85
C LEU A 105 30.29 -12.58 -26.88
N TYR A 106 31.03 -12.72 -27.97
CA TYR A 106 32.11 -13.67 -28.22
C TYR A 106 33.02 -13.04 -29.29
N ASP A 107 34.21 -13.60 -29.50
CA ASP A 107 35.17 -13.05 -30.47
C ASP A 107 34.58 -12.98 -31.89
N GLY A 108 34.76 -11.85 -32.58
CA GLY A 108 34.14 -11.59 -33.89
C GLY A 108 32.63 -11.27 -33.88
N CYS A 109 31.96 -11.19 -32.72
CA CYS A 109 30.54 -10.81 -32.66
C CYS A 109 30.34 -9.31 -32.93
N ARG A 110 29.42 -8.97 -33.85
CA ARG A 110 29.05 -7.56 -34.16
C ARG A 110 28.32 -6.85 -33.03
N PHE A 111 27.78 -7.60 -32.05
CA PHE A 111 27.01 -7.06 -30.95
C PHE A 111 27.75 -7.20 -29.62
N SER A 112 27.66 -6.15 -28.82
CA SER A 112 28.20 -6.12 -27.47
C SER A 112 27.34 -6.95 -26.52
N THR A 113 27.94 -7.51 -25.46
CA THR A 113 27.23 -8.37 -24.50
C THR A 113 25.98 -7.71 -23.93
N ILE A 114 26.07 -6.42 -23.58
CA ILE A 114 24.93 -5.67 -23.02
C ILE A 114 23.83 -5.47 -24.06
N LYS A 115 24.19 -5.12 -25.31
CA LYS A 115 23.23 -4.90 -26.39
C LYS A 115 22.44 -6.17 -26.70
N THR A 116 23.11 -7.32 -26.76
CA THR A 116 22.45 -8.61 -27.00
C THR A 116 21.51 -9.00 -25.85
N VAL A 117 21.94 -8.82 -24.60
CA VAL A 117 21.10 -9.13 -23.44
C VAL A 117 19.88 -8.21 -23.37
N LYS A 118 20.00 -6.92 -23.73
CA LYS A 118 18.88 -5.99 -23.81
C LYS A 118 17.85 -6.42 -24.86
N MET A 119 18.30 -6.71 -26.08
CA MET A 119 17.43 -7.15 -27.16
C MET A 119 16.68 -8.45 -26.82
N LEU A 120 17.39 -9.41 -26.21
CA LEU A 120 16.77 -10.66 -25.75
C LEU A 120 15.73 -10.39 -24.66
N MET A 121 16.06 -9.61 -23.63
CA MET A 121 15.14 -9.34 -22.53
C MET A 121 13.90 -8.56 -22.99
N ASP A 122 14.07 -7.57 -23.85
CA ASP A 122 12.96 -6.81 -24.43
C ASP A 122 12.02 -7.75 -25.20
N PHE A 123 12.55 -8.65 -26.03
CA PHE A 123 11.74 -9.63 -26.75
C PHE A 123 11.02 -10.61 -25.80
N LEU A 124 11.75 -11.22 -24.86
CA LEU A 124 11.22 -12.28 -24.00
C LEU A 124 10.17 -11.77 -23.01
N ILE A 125 10.29 -10.53 -22.54
CA ILE A 125 9.34 -9.91 -21.61
C ILE A 125 8.18 -9.27 -22.37
N SER A 126 8.44 -8.45 -23.39
CA SER A 126 7.39 -7.64 -24.02
C SER A 126 6.61 -8.34 -25.13
N ARG A 127 7.22 -9.32 -25.82
CA ARG A 127 6.60 -10.01 -26.97
C ARG A 127 6.15 -11.43 -26.64
N VAL A 128 6.90 -12.14 -25.80
CA VAL A 128 6.66 -13.57 -25.51
C VAL A 128 6.08 -13.79 -24.10
N SER A 129 6.23 -12.83 -23.17
CA SER A 129 5.71 -12.90 -21.79
C SER A 129 6.15 -14.16 -21.02
N LEU A 130 7.43 -14.54 -21.12
CA LEU A 130 7.96 -15.68 -20.35
C LEU A 130 8.18 -15.33 -18.87
N ASP A 131 8.00 -16.32 -18.01
CA ASP A 131 8.33 -16.19 -16.59
C ASP A 131 9.86 -16.25 -16.36
N LYS A 132 10.28 -15.84 -15.15
CA LYS A 132 11.69 -15.74 -14.80
C LYS A 132 12.46 -17.06 -14.95
N SER A 133 11.81 -18.20 -14.65
CA SER A 133 12.44 -19.52 -14.74
C SER A 133 12.73 -19.89 -16.20
N ASN A 134 11.75 -19.70 -17.08
CA ASN A 134 11.90 -20.02 -18.49
C ASN A 134 12.86 -19.07 -19.22
N ILE A 135 12.91 -17.79 -18.84
CA ILE A 135 13.92 -16.84 -19.36
C ILE A 135 15.34 -17.35 -19.06
N ILE A 136 15.60 -17.78 -17.82
CA ILE A 136 16.93 -18.27 -17.42
C ILE A 136 17.29 -19.56 -18.17
N ASN A 137 16.33 -20.49 -18.31
CA ASN A 137 16.56 -21.74 -19.03
C ASN A 137 16.87 -21.48 -20.51
N LEU A 138 16.14 -20.57 -21.15
CA LEU A 138 16.39 -20.17 -22.52
C LEU A 138 17.76 -19.50 -22.67
N MET A 139 18.16 -18.62 -21.75
CA MET A 139 19.47 -17.99 -21.79
C MET A 139 20.61 -18.98 -21.59
N LYS A 140 20.43 -20.02 -20.77
CA LYS A 140 21.38 -21.14 -20.66
C LYS A 140 21.50 -21.89 -21.98
N LEU A 141 20.38 -22.19 -22.63
CA LEU A 141 20.37 -22.86 -23.93
C LEU A 141 21.08 -22.03 -25.00
N ILE A 142 20.77 -20.73 -25.08
CA ILE A 142 21.45 -19.81 -26.01
C ILE A 142 22.95 -19.75 -25.70
N LYS A 143 23.35 -19.69 -24.42
CA LYS A 143 24.77 -19.69 -24.03
C LYS A 143 25.52 -20.91 -24.55
N MET A 144 24.88 -22.08 -24.56
CA MET A 144 25.47 -23.33 -25.05
C MET A 144 25.60 -23.39 -26.58
N ILE A 145 24.72 -22.69 -27.29
CA ILE A 145 24.73 -22.63 -28.77
C ILE A 145 25.78 -21.61 -29.28
N LEU A 146 26.10 -20.60 -28.48
CA LEU A 146 27.08 -19.59 -28.84
C LEU A 146 28.52 -20.13 -28.83
N PRO A 147 29.42 -19.61 -29.69
CA PRO A 147 30.84 -19.95 -29.67
C PRO A 147 31.46 -19.80 -28.27
N VAL A 148 32.42 -20.65 -27.93
CA VAL A 148 33.13 -20.61 -26.63
C VAL A 148 34.53 -20.01 -26.87
N PRO A 149 34.98 -19.02 -26.06
CA PRO A 149 34.30 -18.43 -24.91
C PRO A 149 33.27 -17.36 -25.30
N ASN A 150 32.14 -17.30 -24.57
CA ASN A 150 31.16 -16.20 -24.67
C ASN A 150 30.77 -15.62 -23.31
N ALA A 151 30.41 -14.34 -23.33
CA ALA A 151 30.07 -13.53 -22.17
C ALA A 151 28.57 -13.51 -21.84
N LEU A 152 27.73 -14.37 -22.47
CA LEU A 152 26.29 -14.36 -22.21
C LEU A 152 26.00 -14.71 -20.73
N PRO A 153 25.27 -13.88 -19.98
CA PRO A 153 24.92 -14.16 -18.60
C PRO A 153 23.82 -15.23 -18.49
N ILE A 154 23.95 -16.16 -17.55
CA ILE A 154 23.01 -17.27 -17.33
C ILE A 154 22.33 -17.26 -15.95
N SER A 155 22.54 -16.18 -15.19
CA SER A 155 21.86 -15.97 -13.93
C SER A 155 21.14 -14.64 -13.96
N TRP A 156 19.96 -14.59 -13.34
CA TRP A 156 19.21 -13.34 -13.16
C TRP A 156 20.04 -12.25 -12.49
N LYS A 157 20.89 -12.64 -11.53
CA LYS A 157 21.77 -11.71 -10.82
C LYS A 157 22.79 -11.09 -11.77
N SER A 158 23.40 -11.88 -12.66
CA SER A 158 24.36 -11.41 -13.66
C SER A 158 23.70 -10.52 -14.72
N ILE A 159 22.50 -10.90 -15.17
CA ILE A 159 21.67 -10.10 -16.10
C ILE A 159 21.37 -8.74 -15.47
N MET A 160 20.85 -8.72 -14.25
CA MET A 160 20.54 -7.47 -13.54
C MET A 160 21.78 -6.65 -13.20
N LYS A 161 22.95 -7.27 -13.03
CA LYS A 161 24.23 -6.56 -12.85
C LYS A 161 24.67 -5.84 -14.13
N LEU A 162 24.37 -6.39 -15.30
CA LEU A 162 24.63 -5.75 -16.60
C LEU A 162 23.70 -4.55 -16.83
N PHE A 163 22.42 -4.65 -16.45
CA PHE A 163 21.49 -3.50 -16.49
C PHE A 163 21.71 -2.49 -15.35
N GLY A 164 22.29 -2.93 -14.24
CA GLY A 164 22.54 -2.10 -13.05
C GLY A 164 23.75 -1.15 -13.15
N LYS A 165 24.50 -1.18 -14.26
CA LYS A 165 25.57 -0.23 -14.59
C LYS A 165 25.16 0.79 -15.66
N ILE A 166 23.86 1.09 -15.80
CA ILE A 166 23.46 2.30 -16.51
C ILE A 166 23.77 3.48 -15.58
N ASN A 167 24.87 4.20 -15.83
CA ASN A 167 25.08 5.53 -15.26
C ASN A 167 24.01 6.47 -15.82
N LEU A 168 22.82 6.44 -15.21
CA LEU A 168 21.88 7.56 -15.30
C LEU A 168 22.43 8.66 -14.38
N SER A 169 23.42 9.40 -14.86
CA SER A 169 23.70 10.73 -14.33
C SER A 169 22.60 11.67 -14.83
N SER A 170 21.38 11.49 -14.35
CA SER A 170 20.36 12.52 -14.49
C SER A 170 20.56 13.50 -13.33
N ASN A 171 21.12 14.65 -13.64
CA ASN A 171 21.04 15.80 -12.74
C ASN A 171 19.56 16.13 -12.56
N CYS A 172 19.12 16.37 -11.33
CA CYS A 172 17.83 17.00 -11.11
C CYS A 172 17.86 18.38 -11.76
N THR A 173 17.04 18.58 -12.81
CA THR A 173 16.96 19.85 -13.56
C THR A 173 16.12 20.91 -12.86
N ASN A 174 15.52 20.57 -11.72
CA ASN A 174 14.67 21.46 -10.92
C ASN A 174 15.52 22.25 -9.93
N ASP A 175 15.67 23.55 -10.17
CA ASP A 175 16.40 24.55 -9.38
C ASP A 175 15.94 24.67 -7.92
N ARG A 176 14.72 24.21 -7.59
CA ARG A 176 14.15 24.23 -6.24
C ARG A 176 14.31 22.93 -5.45
N CYS A 177 14.94 21.90 -6.04
CA CYS A 177 15.18 20.63 -5.37
C CYS A 177 16.39 20.75 -4.42
N ALA A 178 16.31 20.20 -3.21
CA ALA A 178 17.46 20.10 -2.30
C ALA A 178 18.60 19.21 -2.85
N LEU A 179 18.35 18.51 -3.96
CA LEU A 179 19.29 17.68 -4.71
C LEU A 179 19.71 18.32 -6.06
N TYR A 180 19.34 19.58 -6.30
CA TYR A 180 19.75 20.35 -7.47
C TYR A 180 21.29 20.39 -7.53
N LYS A 181 21.86 20.02 -8.68
CA LYS A 181 23.31 19.86 -8.92
C LYS A 181 24.05 18.78 -8.10
N ARG A 182 23.35 17.83 -7.45
CA ARG A 182 23.99 16.68 -6.81
C ARG A 182 23.98 15.45 -7.72
N THR A 183 25.14 14.85 -7.95
CA THR A 183 25.27 13.56 -8.65
C THR A 183 24.66 12.45 -7.78
N LEU A 184 23.51 11.91 -8.20
CA LEU A 184 22.88 10.78 -7.52
C LEU A 184 23.73 9.53 -7.72
N LYS A 185 24.08 8.82 -6.63
CA LYS A 185 24.81 7.55 -6.74
C LYS A 185 23.86 6.50 -7.33
N THR A 186 24.37 5.53 -8.10
CA THR A 186 23.62 4.39 -8.68
C THR A 186 22.77 3.58 -7.68
N ASN A 187 22.97 3.79 -6.37
CA ASN A 187 22.20 3.20 -5.29
C ASN A 187 21.05 4.08 -4.77
N GLU A 188 20.80 5.26 -5.31
CA GLU A 188 19.74 6.20 -4.93
C GLU A 188 18.80 6.41 -6.12
N ILE A 189 18.29 5.33 -6.72
CA ILE A 189 17.33 5.44 -7.83
C ILE A 189 16.16 6.29 -7.34
N VAL A 190 15.95 7.43 -8.01
CA VAL A 190 14.81 8.34 -7.86
C VAL A 190 14.14 8.31 -9.22
N GLU A 191 13.13 7.46 -9.35
CA GLU A 191 12.27 7.46 -10.53
C GLU A 191 10.95 8.09 -10.13
N ILE A 192 10.59 9.18 -10.79
CA ILE A 192 9.25 9.77 -10.73
C ILE A 192 8.59 9.47 -12.06
N VAL A 193 7.61 8.58 -12.03
CA VAL A 193 6.79 8.28 -13.19
C VAL A 193 5.51 9.09 -13.05
N ASN A 194 5.37 10.14 -13.85
CA ASN A 194 4.11 10.87 -13.99
C ASN A 194 3.33 10.24 -15.14
N LEU A 195 2.04 9.97 -14.91
CA LEU A 195 1.18 9.41 -15.94
C LEU A 195 0.19 10.48 -16.40
N ASP A 196 -0.14 10.44 -17.69
CA ASP A 196 -1.09 11.42 -18.24
C ASP A 196 -2.49 11.23 -17.64
N VAL A 197 -2.89 12.20 -16.83
CA VAL A 197 -4.18 12.24 -16.14
C VAL A 197 -5.32 12.34 -17.16
N ARG A 198 -5.13 13.11 -18.24
CA ARG A 198 -6.17 13.38 -19.24
C ARG A 198 -6.52 12.12 -20.02
N THR A 199 -5.52 11.35 -20.49
CA THR A 199 -5.77 10.07 -21.19
C THR A 199 -6.45 9.04 -20.29
N GLN A 200 -6.04 8.93 -19.03
CA GLN A 200 -6.67 8.01 -18.08
C GLN A 200 -8.13 8.41 -17.83
N LEU A 201 -8.40 9.69 -17.56
CA LEU A 201 -9.76 10.21 -17.43
C LEU A 201 -10.61 9.90 -18.66
N LYS A 202 -10.10 10.19 -19.87
CA LYS A 202 -10.80 9.89 -21.12
C LYS A 202 -11.17 8.40 -21.20
N SER A 203 -10.24 7.50 -20.91
CA SER A 203 -10.47 6.05 -20.95
C SER A 203 -11.54 5.60 -19.96
N ILE A 204 -11.44 6.04 -18.70
CA ILE A 204 -12.37 5.66 -17.63
C ILE A 204 -13.75 6.24 -17.89
N ILE A 205 -13.85 7.52 -18.27
CA ILE A 205 -15.12 8.19 -18.56
C ILE A 205 -15.78 7.56 -19.78
N THR A 206 -15.04 7.32 -20.87
CA THR A 206 -15.61 6.70 -22.08
C THR A 206 -16.25 5.35 -21.78
N ARG A 207 -15.59 4.51 -20.96
CA ARG A 207 -16.11 3.18 -20.60
C ARG A 207 -17.32 3.25 -19.66
N ASN A 208 -17.43 4.32 -18.87
CA ASN A 208 -18.43 4.46 -17.81
C ASN A 208 -19.40 5.63 -18.03
N ILE A 209 -19.52 6.19 -19.24
CA ILE A 209 -20.24 7.44 -19.49
C ILE A 209 -21.71 7.36 -19.09
N ASN A 210 -22.37 6.22 -19.36
CA ASN A 210 -23.77 5.98 -19.01
C ASN A 210 -23.96 5.99 -17.49
N LEU A 211 -23.02 5.38 -16.76
CA LEU A 211 -23.02 5.38 -15.29
C LEU A 211 -22.82 6.82 -14.78
N ILE A 212 -21.85 7.56 -15.28
CA ILE A 212 -21.61 8.94 -14.85
C ILE A 212 -22.84 9.84 -15.08
N LYS A 213 -23.66 9.55 -16.11
CA LYS A 213 -24.84 10.36 -16.47
C LYS A 213 -26.16 9.93 -15.83
N GLN A 214 -26.37 8.67 -15.45
CA GLN A 214 -27.72 8.12 -15.15
C GLN A 214 -27.89 7.49 -13.75
N ASN A 215 -27.06 7.83 -12.75
CA ASN A 215 -26.81 6.93 -11.61
C ASN A 215 -27.43 7.23 -10.23
N TYR A 216 -28.45 8.07 -10.09
CA TYR A 216 -28.92 8.48 -8.76
C TYR A 216 -29.31 7.29 -7.83
N ASN A 217 -29.71 6.13 -8.36
CA ASN A 217 -30.16 4.98 -7.57
C ASN A 217 -29.06 3.96 -7.20
N LEU A 218 -27.82 4.13 -7.66
CA LEU A 218 -26.72 3.16 -7.42
C LEU A 218 -25.79 3.54 -6.25
N PHE A 219 -26.01 4.71 -5.65
CA PHE A 219 -25.19 5.20 -4.54
C PHE A 219 -25.84 4.88 -3.19
N PRO A 220 -25.05 4.40 -2.20
CA PRO A 220 -25.50 4.34 -0.83
C PRO A 220 -25.97 5.71 -0.31
N PRO A 221 -26.95 5.78 0.61
CA PRO A 221 -27.45 7.05 1.16
C PRO A 221 -26.38 7.91 1.84
N SER A 222 -25.30 7.30 2.32
CA SER A 222 -24.15 7.96 2.97
C SER A 222 -22.91 8.01 2.07
N ASP A 223 -23.05 7.85 0.75
CA ASP A 223 -21.91 8.02 -0.17
C ASP A 223 -21.47 9.50 -0.25
N ILE A 224 -20.24 9.72 -0.72
CA ILE A 224 -19.65 11.04 -0.97
C ILE A 224 -20.58 11.96 -1.78
N THR A 225 -21.30 11.42 -2.77
CA THR A 225 -22.25 12.17 -3.61
C THR A 225 -23.43 12.75 -2.83
N SER A 226 -23.78 12.15 -1.68
CA SER A 226 -24.85 12.61 -0.79
C SER A 226 -24.39 13.73 0.16
N ALA A 227 -23.09 13.92 0.30
CA ALA A 227 -22.48 14.77 1.31
C ALA A 227 -22.59 16.27 1.00
N SER A 228 -22.59 17.09 2.06
CA SER A 228 -22.84 18.53 1.91
C SER A 228 -21.75 19.24 1.10
N PHE A 229 -20.47 18.84 1.25
CA PHE A 229 -19.37 19.43 0.49
C PHE A 229 -19.52 19.14 -1.01
N TYR A 230 -19.84 17.89 -1.36
CA TYR A 230 -20.06 17.50 -2.75
C TYR A 230 -21.21 18.30 -3.37
N LYS A 231 -22.36 18.34 -2.70
CA LYS A 231 -23.58 19.04 -3.16
C LYS A 231 -23.40 20.56 -3.29
N SER A 232 -22.73 21.19 -2.32
CA SER A 232 -22.47 22.64 -2.35
C SER A 232 -21.60 23.08 -3.52
N THR A 233 -20.78 22.16 -4.05
CA THR A 233 -19.87 22.44 -5.16
C THR A 233 -20.48 22.08 -6.52
N THR A 234 -21.52 21.23 -6.57
CA THR A 234 -22.18 20.82 -7.82
C THR A 234 -23.40 21.65 -8.20
N SER A 235 -24.03 22.35 -7.27
CA SER A 235 -25.26 23.12 -7.53
C SER A 235 -25.08 24.26 -8.56
N ASN A 236 -23.83 24.63 -8.88
CA ASN A 236 -23.49 25.73 -9.80
C ASN A 236 -22.75 25.27 -11.09
N THR A 237 -22.59 23.97 -11.35
CA THR A 237 -21.72 23.48 -12.45
C THR A 237 -22.47 22.64 -13.49
N ASN A 238 -22.11 22.81 -14.77
CA ASN A 238 -22.57 22.01 -15.91
C ASN A 238 -22.54 20.49 -15.62
N SER A 239 -23.40 19.73 -16.31
CA SER A 239 -23.59 18.26 -16.13
C SER A 239 -22.36 17.36 -16.41
N ASN A 240 -21.18 17.94 -16.65
CA ASN A 240 -19.93 17.27 -17.02
C ASN A 240 -18.79 17.57 -16.02
N THR A 241 -19.09 17.75 -14.74
CA THR A 241 -18.05 17.90 -13.71
C THR A 241 -17.63 16.52 -13.19
N ILE A 242 -16.32 16.27 -13.18
CA ILE A 242 -15.71 15.05 -12.63
C ILE A 242 -14.99 15.40 -11.35
N THR A 243 -15.26 14.64 -10.30
CA THR A 243 -14.74 14.88 -8.97
C THR A 243 -13.75 13.80 -8.61
N ILE A 244 -12.56 14.21 -8.18
CA ILE A 244 -11.48 13.29 -7.86
C ILE A 244 -11.20 13.33 -6.35
N VAL A 245 -11.10 12.16 -5.75
CA VAL A 245 -10.51 11.94 -4.43
C VAL A 245 -9.06 11.54 -4.62
N LEU A 246 -8.11 12.23 -3.98
CA LEU A 246 -6.70 11.85 -4.03
C LEU A 246 -6.32 10.97 -2.85
N HIS A 247 -5.55 9.92 -3.12
CA HIS A 247 -5.02 9.06 -2.07
C HIS A 247 -3.55 8.69 -2.31
N THR A 248 -2.81 8.52 -1.21
CA THR A 248 -1.40 8.11 -1.25
C THR A 248 -1.05 7.22 -0.07
N ASP A 249 -0.09 6.34 -0.27
CA ASP A 249 0.45 5.44 0.74
C ASP A 249 1.93 5.16 0.45
N GLY A 250 2.68 4.68 1.43
CA GLY A 250 4.07 4.27 1.28
C GLY A 250 4.23 2.77 1.44
N ALA A 251 4.74 2.09 0.41
CA ALA A 251 4.97 0.64 0.45
C ALA A 251 6.45 0.29 0.26
N PRO A 252 7.00 -0.69 1.00
CA PRO A 252 8.33 -1.21 0.72
C PRO A 252 8.31 -2.03 -0.58
N LEU A 253 9.18 -1.71 -1.55
CA LEU A 253 9.24 -2.41 -2.84
C LEU A 253 9.86 -3.81 -2.70
N VAL A 254 10.90 -3.92 -1.86
CA VAL A 254 11.60 -5.17 -1.60
C VAL A 254 11.80 -5.33 -0.11
N ARG A 255 11.41 -6.48 0.46
CA ARG A 255 11.48 -6.74 1.91
C ARG A 255 12.88 -6.63 2.52
N SER A 256 13.95 -6.71 1.71
CA SER A 256 15.35 -6.73 2.14
C SER A 256 16.14 -5.46 1.78
N ALA A 257 15.58 -4.54 0.99
CA ALA A 257 16.23 -3.28 0.62
C ALA A 257 15.46 -2.09 1.18
N LYS A 258 16.14 -0.98 1.48
CA LYS A 258 15.50 0.29 1.90
C LYS A 258 14.65 0.95 0.79
N LEU A 259 14.30 0.23 -0.27
CA LEU A 259 13.59 0.76 -1.43
C LEU A 259 12.09 0.85 -1.12
N CYS A 260 11.52 2.04 -1.29
CA CYS A 260 10.13 2.36 -1.06
C CYS A 260 9.49 2.87 -2.37
N ILE A 261 8.22 2.54 -2.55
CA ILE A 261 7.36 3.12 -3.57
C ILE A 261 6.25 3.92 -2.90
N TRP A 262 5.98 5.10 -3.46
CA TRP A 262 4.87 5.96 -3.07
C TRP A 262 4.04 6.27 -4.31
N PRO A 263 2.86 5.68 -4.46
CA PRO A 263 1.91 6.09 -5.47
C PRO A 263 1.06 7.28 -5.01
N CYS A 264 0.68 8.12 -5.96
CA CYS A 264 -0.42 9.07 -5.86
C CYS A 264 -1.52 8.59 -6.81
N PHE A 265 -2.71 8.36 -6.27
CA PHE A 265 -3.84 7.82 -7.01
C PHE A 265 -5.04 8.77 -6.93
N GLY A 266 -5.97 8.61 -7.86
CA GLY A 266 -7.24 9.32 -7.91
C GLY A 266 -8.43 8.38 -8.13
N SER A 267 -9.52 8.60 -7.39
CA SER A 267 -10.81 7.92 -7.60
C SER A 267 -11.87 8.90 -8.09
N ILE A 268 -12.72 8.47 -9.03
CA ILE A 268 -13.81 9.29 -9.59
C ILE A 268 -15.09 9.12 -8.75
N VAL A 269 -15.57 10.21 -8.14
CA VAL A 269 -16.74 10.17 -7.24
C VAL A 269 -18.03 9.87 -7.99
N GLU A 270 -18.15 10.27 -9.26
CA GLU A 270 -19.35 10.01 -10.08
C GLU A 270 -19.54 8.52 -10.45
N LEU A 271 -18.62 7.65 -10.05
CA LEU A 271 -18.79 6.20 -10.15
C LEU A 271 -19.33 5.62 -8.82
N PRO A 272 -20.32 4.69 -8.86
CA PRO A 272 -20.79 3.97 -7.68
C PRO A 272 -19.66 3.21 -6.98
N PRO A 273 -19.67 3.01 -5.64
CA PRO A 273 -18.52 2.48 -4.90
C PRO A 273 -17.90 1.18 -5.48
N PRO A 274 -18.67 0.13 -5.84
CA PRO A 274 -18.09 -1.08 -6.41
C PRO A 274 -17.36 -0.82 -7.73
N VAL A 275 -17.87 0.13 -8.53
CA VAL A 275 -17.28 0.52 -9.83
C VAL A 275 -16.10 1.45 -9.65
N ARG A 276 -16.20 2.39 -8.71
CA ARG A 276 -15.18 3.37 -8.31
C ARG A 276 -13.90 2.69 -7.83
N GLU A 277 -14.02 1.56 -7.15
CA GLU A 277 -12.91 0.83 -6.53
C GLU A 277 -12.24 -0.22 -7.45
N TYR A 278 -12.79 -0.49 -8.64
CA TYR A 278 -12.12 -1.38 -9.60
C TYR A 278 -10.79 -0.78 -10.05
N GLN A 279 -9.73 -1.61 -10.12
CA GLN A 279 -8.38 -1.14 -10.45
C GLN A 279 -8.30 -0.43 -11.80
N THR A 280 -9.13 -0.81 -12.77
CA THR A 280 -9.19 -0.21 -14.11
C THR A 280 -9.91 1.14 -14.16
N ASN A 281 -10.49 1.57 -13.03
CA ASN A 281 -11.16 2.86 -12.82
C ASN A 281 -10.43 3.75 -11.79
N ILE A 282 -9.28 3.29 -11.26
CA ILE A 282 -8.38 4.12 -10.44
C ILE A 282 -7.38 4.82 -11.36
N ILE A 283 -7.25 6.12 -11.18
CA ILE A 283 -6.25 6.94 -11.87
C ILE A 283 -4.93 6.78 -11.11
N LEU A 284 -3.86 6.38 -11.78
CA LEU A 284 -2.52 6.45 -11.23
C LEU A 284 -1.91 7.77 -11.70
N LEU A 285 -1.68 8.70 -10.78
CA LEU A 285 -1.24 10.06 -11.13
C LEU A 285 0.28 10.17 -11.18
N ALA A 286 0.94 9.64 -10.15
CA ALA A 286 2.39 9.63 -10.05
C ALA A 286 2.89 8.43 -9.24
N LEU A 287 4.11 8.01 -9.52
CA LEU A 287 4.82 6.97 -8.80
C LEU A 287 6.22 7.47 -8.42
N TRP A 288 6.54 7.49 -7.14
CA TRP A 288 7.88 7.74 -6.64
C TRP A 288 8.53 6.43 -6.21
N SER A 289 9.64 6.06 -6.83
CA SER A 289 10.44 4.89 -6.44
C SER A 289 11.80 5.36 -5.95
N SER A 290 12.07 5.23 -4.65
CA SER A 290 13.38 5.58 -4.07
C SER A 290 13.67 4.93 -2.72
N LYS A 291 14.94 4.97 -2.30
CA LYS A 291 15.37 4.56 -0.95
C LYS A 291 15.00 5.57 0.13
N THR A 292 14.57 6.77 -0.27
CA THR A 292 14.15 7.85 0.61
C THR A 292 12.66 8.16 0.40
N LYS A 293 12.06 8.80 1.40
CA LYS A 293 10.70 9.34 1.30
C LYS A 293 10.66 10.45 0.23
N PRO A 294 9.52 10.65 -0.45
CA PRO A 294 9.39 11.69 -1.46
C PRO A 294 9.60 13.07 -0.86
N ASP A 295 10.32 13.91 -1.59
CA ASP A 295 10.07 15.34 -1.51
C ASP A 295 8.70 15.58 -2.17
N VAL A 296 7.72 15.96 -1.36
CA VAL A 296 6.32 16.06 -1.78
C VAL A 296 6.14 17.10 -2.88
N ASN A 297 6.89 18.20 -2.83
CA ASN A 297 6.77 19.26 -3.82
C ASN A 297 7.35 18.81 -5.16
N VAL A 298 8.46 18.07 -5.16
CA VAL A 298 9.02 17.49 -6.40
C VAL A 298 8.11 16.37 -6.91
N PHE A 299 7.65 15.50 -6.02
CA PHE A 299 6.82 14.34 -6.37
C PHE A 299 5.48 14.75 -7.00
N LEU A 300 4.80 15.74 -6.42
CA LEU A 300 3.45 16.10 -6.85
C LEU A 300 3.40 17.25 -7.87
N LYS A 301 4.52 17.92 -8.18
CA LYS A 301 4.52 19.14 -9.01
C LYS A 301 3.70 18.98 -10.29
N GLN A 302 4.12 18.07 -11.15
CA GLN A 302 3.50 17.86 -12.46
C GLN A 302 2.05 17.40 -12.34
N THR A 303 1.78 16.41 -11.48
CA THR A 303 0.41 15.92 -11.23
C THR A 303 -0.55 17.02 -10.81
N ILE A 304 -0.13 17.90 -9.90
CA ILE A 304 -0.99 18.96 -9.36
C ILE A 304 -1.15 20.09 -10.37
N ASP A 305 -0.10 20.42 -11.13
CA ASP A 305 -0.19 21.36 -12.26
C ASP A 305 -1.23 20.87 -13.29
N ASP A 306 -1.20 19.57 -13.64
CA ASP A 306 -2.15 18.96 -14.57
C ASP A 306 -3.59 18.99 -14.03
N ILE A 307 -3.79 18.68 -12.74
CA ILE A 307 -5.10 18.73 -12.10
C ILE A 307 -5.62 20.17 -12.01
N GLU A 308 -4.79 21.12 -11.62
CA GLU A 308 -5.16 22.54 -11.51
C GLU A 308 -5.54 23.12 -12.89
N TYR A 309 -4.83 22.71 -13.95
CA TYR A 309 -5.22 23.02 -15.33
C TYR A 309 -6.60 22.44 -15.66
N LEU A 310 -6.87 21.17 -15.34
CA LEU A 310 -8.18 20.55 -15.58
C LEU A 310 -9.30 21.16 -14.73
N ILE A 311 -8.99 21.72 -13.57
CA ILE A 311 -9.93 22.49 -12.75
C ILE A 311 -10.28 23.82 -13.40
N THR A 312 -9.27 24.54 -13.91
CA THR A 312 -9.43 25.90 -14.43
C THR A 312 -9.93 25.94 -15.87
N ASN A 313 -9.40 25.06 -16.72
CA ASN A 313 -9.59 25.08 -18.17
C ASN A 313 -10.46 23.91 -18.66
N GLY A 314 -10.53 22.82 -17.91
CA GLY A 314 -11.23 21.60 -18.33
C GLY A 314 -10.57 20.86 -19.50
N THR A 315 -11.36 19.99 -20.14
CA THR A 315 -10.95 19.19 -21.29
C THR A 315 -12.13 18.78 -22.15
N THR A 316 -11.92 18.71 -23.46
CA THR A 316 -12.91 18.24 -24.42
C THR A 316 -12.63 16.79 -24.81
N PHE A 317 -13.65 15.93 -24.70
CA PHE A 317 -13.61 14.54 -25.17
C PHE A 317 -14.72 14.28 -26.17
N TYR A 318 -14.41 13.59 -27.26
CA TYR A 318 -15.40 13.04 -28.17
C TYR A 318 -15.68 11.59 -27.76
N ILE A 319 -16.92 11.30 -27.37
CA ILE A 319 -17.40 9.97 -26.98
C ILE A 319 -18.60 9.67 -27.85
N ASN A 320 -18.54 8.60 -28.66
CA ASN A 320 -19.58 8.22 -29.61
C ASN A 320 -20.00 9.39 -30.53
N ASN A 321 -19.02 10.13 -31.06
CA ASN A 321 -19.21 11.34 -31.89
C ASN A 321 -19.95 12.51 -31.21
N VAL A 322 -20.17 12.44 -29.89
CA VAL A 322 -20.70 13.55 -29.09
C VAL A 322 -19.57 14.25 -28.37
N GLU A 323 -19.55 15.57 -28.45
CA GLU A 323 -18.58 16.41 -27.75
C GLU A 323 -18.97 16.63 -26.29
N TYR A 324 -18.05 16.33 -25.38
CA TYR A 324 -18.22 16.57 -23.95
C TYR A 324 -17.11 17.47 -23.43
N ASN A 325 -17.49 18.61 -22.87
CA ASN A 325 -16.59 19.50 -22.14
C ASN A 325 -16.64 19.16 -20.65
N PHE A 326 -15.58 18.51 -20.17
CA PHE A 326 -15.43 18.11 -18.78
C PHE A 326 -14.56 19.10 -17.99
N VAL A 327 -14.94 19.33 -16.73
CA VAL A 327 -14.12 20.09 -15.77
C VAL A 327 -13.85 19.20 -14.56
N VAL A 328 -12.66 19.30 -14.00
CA VAL A 328 -12.29 18.53 -12.80
C VAL A 328 -12.53 19.36 -11.54
N ARG A 329 -12.87 18.70 -10.44
CA ARG A 329 -12.76 19.26 -9.10
C ARG A 329 -12.22 18.23 -8.12
N THR A 330 -11.82 18.67 -6.94
CA THR A 330 -11.29 17.80 -5.88
C THR A 330 -12.29 17.68 -4.74
N GLN A 331 -12.43 16.47 -4.20
CA GLN A 331 -13.27 16.24 -3.02
C GLN A 331 -12.43 16.33 -1.74
N PHE A 332 -11.54 15.37 -1.55
CA PHE A 332 -10.66 15.32 -0.39
C PHE A 332 -9.37 14.54 -0.67
N PHE A 333 -8.39 14.71 0.23
CA PHE A 333 -7.15 13.95 0.28
C PHE A 333 -7.18 12.93 1.43
N LEU A 334 -6.94 11.66 1.09
CA LEU A 334 -6.95 10.53 2.02
C LEU A 334 -5.55 9.89 2.11
N ALA A 335 -5.05 9.78 3.35
CA ALA A 335 -3.79 9.11 3.64
C ALA A 335 -3.76 8.66 5.12
N ASP A 336 -2.93 7.68 5.43
CA ASP A 336 -2.61 7.31 6.82
C ASP A 336 -1.91 8.49 7.55
N LEU A 337 -1.80 8.45 8.88
CA LEU A 337 -1.25 9.59 9.63
C LEU A 337 0.23 9.90 9.30
N PRO A 338 1.13 8.91 9.17
CA PRO A 338 2.50 9.15 8.70
C PRO A 338 2.59 9.80 7.31
N ALA A 339 1.86 9.28 6.31
CA ALA A 339 1.86 9.83 4.97
C ALA A 339 1.22 11.22 4.97
N LYS A 340 0.11 11.40 5.69
CA LYS A 340 -0.54 12.71 5.83
C LYS A 340 0.42 13.77 6.40
N ALA A 341 1.17 13.45 7.46
CA ALA A 341 2.15 14.38 8.00
C ALA A 341 3.25 14.75 6.99
N LEU A 342 3.68 13.79 6.16
CA LEU A 342 4.64 14.03 5.08
C LEU A 342 4.03 14.96 4.01
N PHE A 343 2.90 14.56 3.45
CA PHE A 343 2.26 15.22 2.30
C PHE A 343 1.66 16.58 2.63
N LEU A 344 1.17 16.79 3.85
CA LEU A 344 0.69 18.10 4.30
C LEU A 344 1.82 18.98 4.84
N LYS A 345 3.06 18.47 4.91
CA LYS A 345 4.20 19.10 5.58
C LYS A 345 3.87 19.52 7.02
N THR A 346 3.32 18.60 7.81
CA THR A 346 3.03 18.81 9.23
C THR A 346 3.87 17.90 10.14
N THR A 347 3.83 18.15 11.45
CA THR A 347 4.38 17.24 12.45
C THR A 347 3.60 15.93 12.47
N SER A 348 4.30 14.82 12.72
CA SER A 348 3.64 13.51 12.84
C SER A 348 2.71 13.47 14.05
N PHE A 349 1.84 12.45 14.11
CA PHE A 349 0.88 12.19 15.19
C PHE A 349 1.47 12.16 16.62
N ASN A 350 2.79 12.00 16.76
CA ASN A 350 3.51 12.06 18.03
C ASN A 350 4.04 13.46 18.39
N GLY A 351 3.75 14.49 17.58
CA GLY A 351 4.11 15.87 17.87
C GLY A 351 3.14 16.51 18.86
N TYR A 352 3.53 17.63 19.46
CA TYR A 352 2.66 18.40 20.36
C TYR A 352 1.53 19.14 19.63
N TYR A 353 1.68 19.46 18.35
CA TYR A 353 0.62 20.09 17.55
C TYR A 353 0.34 19.25 16.32
N ALA A 354 0.01 17.97 16.52
CA ALA A 354 -0.14 17.03 15.41
C ALA A 354 -1.53 17.06 14.75
N CYS A 355 -2.52 17.70 15.36
CA CYS A 355 -3.85 17.77 14.77
C CYS A 355 -3.87 18.76 13.61
N ASN A 356 -4.30 18.27 12.45
CA ASN A 356 -4.47 19.10 11.26
C ASN A 356 -5.78 19.91 11.33
N TYR A 357 -6.73 19.54 12.20
CA TYR A 357 -8.06 20.14 12.24
C TYR A 357 -8.22 21.20 13.34
N CYS A 358 -7.49 21.06 14.44
CA CYS A 358 -7.54 22.01 15.56
C CYS A 358 -6.14 22.36 16.07
N MET A 359 -6.10 23.37 16.94
CA MET A 359 -4.88 23.91 17.55
C MET A 359 -4.49 23.23 18.87
N THR A 360 -5.24 22.20 19.27
CA THR A 360 -5.01 21.47 20.52
C THR A 360 -3.56 21.03 20.66
N LYS A 361 -2.97 21.42 21.80
CA LYS A 361 -1.62 21.03 22.17
C LYS A 361 -1.64 19.70 22.93
N GLY A 362 -0.86 18.74 22.48
CA GLY A 362 -0.55 17.51 23.21
C GLY A 362 0.53 17.72 24.28
N PHE A 363 0.65 16.75 25.18
CA PHE A 363 1.56 16.77 26.32
C PHE A 363 2.32 15.44 26.40
N TRP A 364 3.60 15.50 26.77
CA TRP A 364 4.38 14.29 27.02
C TRP A 364 4.05 13.75 28.40
N ASN A 365 3.61 12.49 28.49
CA ASN A 365 3.28 11.83 29.76
C ASN A 365 4.37 10.89 30.27
N GLY A 366 5.60 10.98 29.72
CA GLY A 366 6.70 10.06 30.04
C GLY A 366 6.88 8.94 29.03
N THR A 367 5.82 8.51 28.34
CA THR A 367 5.86 7.41 27.35
C THR A 367 5.49 7.85 25.94
N SER A 368 4.47 8.70 25.82
CA SER A 368 3.95 9.17 24.55
C SER A 368 3.41 10.59 24.67
N VAL A 369 3.15 11.23 23.52
CA VAL A 369 2.34 12.45 23.51
C VAL A 369 0.86 12.08 23.58
N ILE A 370 0.19 12.60 24.60
CA ILE A 370 -1.25 12.47 24.83
C ILE A 370 -1.95 13.80 24.59
N TYR A 371 -3.27 13.75 24.39
CA TYR A 371 -4.15 14.87 24.08
C TYR A 371 -5.33 14.86 25.07
N PRO A 372 -5.12 15.33 26.30
CA PRO A 372 -6.12 15.22 27.35
C PRO A 372 -7.39 15.98 27.00
N TYR A 373 -8.55 15.31 27.12
CA TYR A 373 -9.82 15.91 26.71
C TYR A 373 -10.14 17.19 27.52
N ASN A 374 -9.81 17.20 28.82
CA ASN A 374 -10.03 18.35 29.70
C ASN A 374 -9.12 19.57 29.41
N LYS A 375 -8.05 19.39 28.63
CA LYS A 375 -7.13 20.45 28.18
C LYS A 375 -7.31 20.78 26.69
N ASN A 376 -8.39 20.29 26.10
CA ASN A 376 -8.69 20.45 24.69
C ASN A 376 -9.65 21.63 24.52
N ASP A 377 -9.15 22.72 23.95
CA ASP A 377 -9.94 23.91 23.59
C ASP A 377 -10.74 23.72 22.28
N LEU A 378 -10.46 22.66 21.53
CA LEU A 378 -11.03 22.33 20.23
C LEU A 378 -11.06 23.52 19.25
N GLN A 379 -10.11 24.45 19.36
CA GLN A 379 -10.04 25.58 18.45
C GLN A 379 -9.71 25.08 17.05
N LEU A 380 -10.69 25.12 16.14
CA LEU A 380 -10.52 24.64 14.77
C LEU A 380 -9.56 25.55 13.99
N ARG A 381 -8.75 24.93 13.12
CA ARG A 381 -7.88 25.64 12.19
C ARG A 381 -8.68 26.09 10.98
N THR A 382 -8.35 27.28 10.49
CA THR A 382 -8.81 27.76 9.19
C THR A 382 -7.73 27.58 8.11
N HIS A 383 -8.16 27.60 6.84
CA HIS A 383 -7.23 27.54 5.71
C HIS A 383 -6.21 28.68 5.72
N ARG A 384 -6.66 29.90 6.06
CA ARG A 384 -5.82 31.10 6.13
C ARG A 384 -4.75 30.97 7.21
N GLU A 385 -5.14 30.52 8.41
CA GLU A 385 -4.19 30.29 9.51
C GLU A 385 -3.17 29.20 9.15
N PHE A 386 -3.59 28.12 8.49
CA PHE A 386 -2.67 27.07 8.04
C PHE A 386 -1.61 27.62 7.07
N ILE A 387 -2.04 28.42 6.08
CA ILE A 387 -1.11 29.06 5.12
C ILE A 387 -0.18 30.04 5.82
N ALA A 388 -0.68 30.85 6.75
CA ALA A 388 0.13 31.80 7.51
C ALA A 388 1.22 31.08 8.31
N ALA A 389 0.85 30.02 9.05
CA ALA A 389 1.79 29.20 9.80
C ALA A 389 2.81 28.50 8.90
N ALA A 390 2.40 28.05 7.71
CA ALA A 390 3.30 27.45 6.72
C ALA A 390 4.35 28.43 6.21
N LYS A 391 3.95 29.66 5.84
CA LYS A 391 4.86 30.72 5.39
C LYS A 391 5.84 31.11 6.50
N GLU A 392 5.32 31.35 7.69
CA GLU A 392 6.14 31.70 8.86
C GLU A 392 7.15 30.58 9.21
N ALA A 393 6.75 29.31 9.07
CA ALA A 393 7.65 28.18 9.28
C ALA A 393 8.77 28.13 8.23
N GLU A 394 8.48 28.43 6.96
CA GLU A 394 9.50 28.50 5.90
C GLU A 394 10.45 29.69 6.10
N GLU A 395 9.94 30.86 6.51
CA GLU A 395 10.74 32.05 6.82
C GLU A 395 11.69 31.83 8.02
N LYS A 396 11.23 31.10 9.04
CA LYS A 396 12.03 30.75 10.22
C LYS A 396 12.98 29.58 9.99
N ALA A 397 12.81 28.84 8.90
CA ALA A 397 13.68 27.72 8.58
C ALA A 397 15.06 28.23 8.15
N THR A 398 16.10 27.54 8.59
CA THR A 398 17.48 27.78 8.13
C THR A 398 18.05 26.47 7.62
N GLU A 399 19.15 26.51 6.88
CA GLU A 399 19.85 25.31 6.40
C GLU A 399 20.15 24.29 7.51
N LYS A 400 20.37 24.77 8.74
CA LYS A 400 20.73 23.95 9.91
C LYS A 400 19.54 23.60 10.80
N ARG A 401 18.38 24.24 10.64
CA ARG A 401 17.24 24.07 11.55
C ARG A 401 15.92 24.11 10.80
N LEU A 402 15.23 22.97 10.80
CA LEU A 402 13.82 22.90 10.45
C LEU A 402 13.01 23.66 11.50
N ALA A 403 12.17 24.58 11.04
CA ALA A 403 11.19 25.25 11.87
C ALA A 403 9.80 24.63 11.69
N ASN A 404 8.94 24.83 12.67
CA ASN A 404 7.52 24.59 12.55
C ASN A 404 6.77 25.61 13.40
N VAL A 405 5.58 26.01 12.94
CA VAL A 405 4.68 26.91 13.66
C VAL A 405 3.39 26.13 13.90
N GLN A 406 3.11 25.87 15.18
CA GLN A 406 1.95 25.07 15.61
C GLN A 406 1.82 23.77 14.79
N GLY A 407 2.93 23.05 14.60
CA GLY A 407 2.94 21.77 13.89
C GLY A 407 2.98 21.85 12.36
N VAL A 408 2.86 23.04 11.75
CA VAL A 408 3.01 23.23 10.29
C VAL A 408 4.47 23.52 9.96
N LYS A 409 5.03 22.84 8.95
CA LYS A 409 6.46 22.92 8.58
C LYS A 409 6.71 23.67 7.27
N GLY A 410 5.67 23.90 6.47
CA GLY A 410 5.80 24.64 5.21
C GLY A 410 4.64 24.40 4.25
N LEU A 411 4.76 24.98 3.05
CA LEU A 411 3.74 24.94 2.01
C LEU A 411 3.85 23.64 1.22
N SER A 412 2.80 22.83 1.30
CA SER A 412 2.63 21.65 0.45
C SER A 412 2.06 22.05 -0.91
N TYR A 413 2.51 21.40 -1.97
CA TYR A 413 1.94 21.56 -3.32
C TYR A 413 0.44 21.23 -3.37
N LEU A 414 -0.05 20.37 -2.47
CA LEU A 414 -1.48 20.02 -2.36
C LEU A 414 -2.38 21.21 -2.01
N LEU A 415 -1.84 22.28 -1.38
CA LEU A 415 -2.61 23.49 -1.03
C LEU A 415 -3.17 24.22 -2.26
N ARG A 416 -2.66 23.94 -3.46
CA ARG A 416 -3.16 24.53 -4.72
C ARG A 416 -4.53 24.01 -5.13
N ILE A 417 -4.84 22.77 -4.73
CA ILE A 417 -6.08 22.08 -5.14
C ILE A 417 -6.94 21.63 -3.96
N PHE A 418 -6.53 21.91 -2.72
CA PHE A 418 -7.25 21.52 -1.50
C PHE A 418 -7.26 22.64 -0.46
N SER A 419 -8.43 22.83 0.13
CA SER A 419 -8.65 23.70 1.29
C SER A 419 -8.43 22.93 2.59
N TYR A 420 -7.44 23.35 3.36
CA TYR A 420 -7.14 22.75 4.66
C TYR A 420 -7.91 23.45 5.79
N PRO A 421 -8.36 22.73 6.82
CA PRO A 421 -8.30 21.28 6.96
C PRO A 421 -9.52 20.56 6.38
N ILE A 422 -10.50 21.31 5.87
CA ILE A 422 -11.83 20.81 5.47
C ILE A 422 -11.70 19.63 4.51
N GLN A 423 -10.90 19.72 3.45
CA GLN A 423 -10.74 18.67 2.45
C GLN A 423 -9.65 17.63 2.78
N ILE A 424 -9.17 17.61 4.01
CA ILE A 424 -8.30 16.55 4.51
C ILE A 424 -9.20 15.61 5.31
N VAL A 425 -9.21 14.32 4.99
CA VAL A 425 -10.08 13.34 5.68
C VAL A 425 -9.29 12.40 6.58
N LEU A 426 -9.90 11.92 7.66
CA LEU A 426 -9.34 10.88 8.52
C LEU A 426 -9.57 9.50 7.92
N ASP A 427 -8.54 8.66 7.92
CA ASP A 427 -8.68 7.28 7.43
C ASP A 427 -9.28 6.39 8.52
N TYR A 428 -10.55 5.98 8.33
CA TYR A 428 -11.26 5.05 9.20
C TYR A 428 -10.48 3.76 9.48
N MET A 429 -9.79 3.22 8.46
CA MET A 429 -9.06 1.96 8.58
C MET A 429 -7.93 2.07 9.61
N HIS A 430 -7.08 3.09 9.48
CA HIS A 430 -5.95 3.28 10.38
C HIS A 430 -6.34 3.91 11.71
N LEU A 431 -7.34 4.80 11.73
CA LEU A 431 -7.73 5.52 12.94
C LEU A 431 -8.56 4.66 13.90
N VAL A 432 -9.64 4.06 13.39
CA VAL A 432 -10.61 3.31 14.20
C VAL A 432 -10.15 1.86 14.32
N CYS A 433 -10.02 1.17 13.20
CA CYS A 433 -9.82 -0.28 13.18
C CYS A 433 -8.43 -0.68 13.68
N LEU A 434 -7.37 -0.08 13.14
CA LEU A 434 -5.99 -0.43 13.51
C LEU A 434 -5.43 0.43 14.66
N GLY A 435 -6.03 1.60 14.89
CA GLY A 435 -5.62 2.54 15.93
C GLY A 435 -6.35 2.27 17.25
N HIS A 436 -7.47 2.97 17.47
CA HIS A 436 -8.14 2.99 18.78
C HIS A 436 -8.65 1.63 19.25
N VAL A 437 -9.23 0.82 18.35
CA VAL A 437 -9.69 -0.54 18.70
C VAL A 437 -8.52 -1.42 19.16
N SER A 438 -7.35 -1.29 18.54
CA SER A 438 -6.16 -2.04 19.00
C SER A 438 -5.69 -1.55 20.37
N SER A 439 -5.65 -0.24 20.59
CA SER A 439 -5.23 0.37 21.86
C SER A 439 -6.13 -0.04 23.02
N ILE A 440 -7.45 0.01 22.86
CA ILE A 440 -8.39 -0.32 23.92
C ILE A 440 -8.36 -1.81 24.26
N ILE A 441 -8.27 -2.70 23.26
CA ILE A 441 -8.17 -4.15 23.49
C ILE A 441 -6.85 -4.49 24.21
N LYS A 442 -5.74 -3.84 23.86
CA LYS A 442 -4.48 -3.99 24.61
C LYS A 442 -4.62 -3.57 26.07
N ARG A 443 -5.45 -2.57 26.36
CA ARG A 443 -5.76 -2.17 27.74
C ARG A 443 -6.63 -3.20 28.45
N TRP A 444 -7.62 -3.77 27.76
CA TRP A 444 -8.45 -4.85 28.28
C TRP A 444 -7.61 -6.06 28.71
N CYS A 445 -6.65 -6.48 27.89
CA CYS A 445 -5.74 -7.58 28.21
C CYS A 445 -4.88 -7.35 29.47
N LYS A 446 -4.83 -6.12 30.00
CA LYS A 446 -4.14 -5.80 31.26
C LYS A 446 -5.07 -5.75 32.48
N ILE A 447 -6.39 -5.66 32.29
CA ILE A 447 -7.38 -5.52 33.38
C ILE A 447 -8.21 -6.78 33.60
N ILE A 448 -8.40 -7.58 32.55
CA ILE A 448 -9.16 -8.83 32.60
C ILE A 448 -8.26 -9.98 33.09
N ASP A 449 -8.83 -10.95 33.81
CA ASP A 449 -8.13 -12.16 34.21
C ASP A 449 -7.93 -13.16 33.05
N LYS A 450 -7.20 -14.24 33.32
CA LYS A 450 -6.91 -15.26 32.29
C LYS A 450 -8.14 -16.07 31.87
N VAL A 451 -9.13 -16.22 32.75
CA VAL A 451 -10.33 -17.03 32.50
C VAL A 451 -11.22 -16.31 31.50
N ASP A 452 -11.47 -15.04 31.74
CA ASP A 452 -12.27 -14.19 30.85
C ASP A 452 -11.54 -13.95 29.52
N LEU A 453 -10.21 -13.83 29.50
CA LEU A 453 -9.45 -13.79 28.24
C LEU A 453 -9.66 -15.07 27.39
N LEU A 454 -9.62 -16.24 28.02
CA LEU A 454 -9.89 -17.50 27.33
C LEU A 454 -11.34 -17.58 26.84
N LYS A 455 -12.29 -17.06 27.62
CA LYS A 455 -13.69 -16.97 27.23
C LYS A 455 -13.87 -16.09 25.99
N ILE A 456 -13.19 -14.94 25.94
CA ILE A 456 -13.19 -14.07 24.76
C ILE A 456 -12.63 -14.81 23.54
N ASP A 457 -11.51 -15.50 23.68
CA ASP A 457 -10.88 -16.26 22.60
C ASP A 457 -11.82 -17.35 22.05
N ASN A 458 -12.52 -18.06 22.94
CA ASN A 458 -13.52 -19.06 22.56
C ASN A 458 -14.72 -18.44 21.83
N MET A 459 -15.23 -17.29 22.29
CA MET A 459 -16.31 -16.57 21.62
C MET A 459 -15.89 -16.09 20.23
N LEU A 460 -14.68 -15.56 20.08
CA LEU A 460 -14.14 -15.12 18.79
C LEU A 460 -13.92 -16.28 17.82
N HIS A 461 -13.44 -17.43 18.32
CA HIS A 461 -13.16 -18.60 17.51
C HIS A 461 -14.44 -19.31 17.04
N SER A 462 -15.47 -19.35 17.90
CA SER A 462 -16.75 -20.01 17.62
C SER A 462 -17.76 -19.14 16.86
N ALA A 463 -17.50 -17.84 16.74
CA ALA A 463 -18.39 -16.93 16.03
C ALA A 463 -18.58 -17.33 14.55
N LYS A 464 -19.84 -17.50 14.15
CA LYS A 464 -20.25 -17.86 12.78
C LYS A 464 -20.73 -16.61 12.04
N TYR A 465 -20.38 -16.52 10.76
CA TYR A 465 -20.71 -15.37 9.91
C TYR A 465 -21.39 -15.81 8.62
N PRO A 466 -22.13 -14.90 7.95
CA PRO A 466 -22.59 -15.13 6.59
C PRO A 466 -21.44 -15.49 5.63
N HIS A 467 -21.74 -16.25 4.58
CA HIS A 467 -20.75 -16.82 3.64
C HIS A 467 -19.86 -15.77 2.96
N ASN A 468 -20.29 -14.52 2.87
CA ASN A 468 -19.56 -13.40 2.27
C ASN A 468 -18.62 -12.67 3.27
N VAL A 469 -18.59 -13.06 4.55
CA VAL A 469 -17.69 -12.49 5.56
C VAL A 469 -16.50 -13.41 5.76
N HIS A 470 -15.41 -13.10 5.05
CA HIS A 470 -14.17 -13.88 5.13
C HIS A 470 -13.25 -13.39 6.25
N VAL A 471 -13.68 -13.54 7.51
CA VAL A 471 -12.88 -13.22 8.70
C VAL A 471 -12.88 -14.40 9.65
N THR A 472 -11.69 -14.78 10.11
CA THR A 472 -11.50 -15.83 11.11
C THR A 472 -10.54 -15.33 12.17
N TYR A 473 -10.90 -15.53 13.43
CA TYR A 473 -10.06 -15.28 14.59
C TYR A 473 -9.43 -16.61 14.99
N THR A 474 -8.12 -16.73 14.77
CA THR A 474 -7.36 -17.95 15.03
C THR A 474 -6.31 -17.78 16.12
N GLU A 475 -6.06 -16.54 16.54
CA GLU A 475 -5.05 -16.18 17.52
C GLU A 475 -5.78 -15.56 18.73
N SER A 476 -5.14 -15.64 19.89
CA SER A 476 -5.66 -15.00 21.11
C SER A 476 -5.88 -13.50 20.90
N ILE A 477 -6.86 -12.91 21.60
CA ILE A 477 -7.14 -11.48 21.63
C ILE A 477 -5.93 -10.67 22.09
N MET A 478 -5.03 -11.25 22.89
CA MET A 478 -3.75 -10.62 23.24
C MET A 478 -2.89 -10.29 22.01
N ALA A 479 -3.11 -11.00 20.90
CA ALA A 479 -2.43 -10.83 19.64
C ALA A 479 -3.12 -9.79 18.72
N VAL A 480 -3.94 -8.88 19.27
CA VAL A 480 -4.70 -7.85 18.54
C VAL A 480 -3.84 -6.98 17.61
N GLU A 481 -2.54 -6.82 17.90
CA GLU A 481 -1.62 -6.10 17.00
C GLU A 481 -1.40 -6.77 15.63
N PHE A 482 -1.79 -8.04 15.48
CA PHE A 482 -1.75 -8.77 14.23
C PHE A 482 -3.10 -8.80 13.51
N TRP A 483 -4.16 -8.24 14.11
CA TRP A 483 -5.45 -8.11 13.46
C TRP A 483 -5.33 -7.23 12.21
N LYS A 484 -5.98 -7.65 11.14
CA LYS A 484 -6.17 -6.78 9.98
C LYS A 484 -7.37 -5.88 10.24
N ALA A 485 -7.50 -4.80 9.48
CA ALA A 485 -8.60 -3.85 9.66
C ALA A 485 -9.99 -4.52 9.60
N LYS A 486 -10.16 -5.54 8.75
CA LYS A 486 -11.40 -6.32 8.66
C LYS A 486 -11.77 -7.05 9.96
N HIS A 487 -10.78 -7.51 10.73
CA HIS A 487 -10.99 -8.11 12.04
C HIS A 487 -11.51 -7.05 13.01
N SER A 488 -10.75 -5.97 13.22
CA SER A 488 -11.17 -4.90 14.13
C SER A 488 -12.51 -4.26 13.74
N ARG A 489 -12.81 -4.13 12.44
CA ARG A 489 -14.08 -3.63 11.91
C ARG A 489 -15.24 -4.53 12.31
N LEU A 490 -15.10 -5.84 12.09
CA LEU A 490 -16.12 -6.83 12.48
C LEU A 490 -16.29 -6.84 14.01
N PHE A 491 -15.18 -6.71 14.75
CA PHE A 491 -15.20 -6.61 16.20
C PHE A 491 -15.99 -5.39 16.68
N VAL A 492 -15.63 -4.17 16.25
CA VAL A 492 -16.29 -2.95 16.75
C VAL A 492 -17.75 -2.84 16.33
N LEU A 493 -18.13 -3.33 15.15
CA LEU A 493 -19.50 -3.19 14.64
C LEU A 493 -20.46 -4.28 15.10
N TYR A 494 -19.97 -5.47 15.44
CA TYR A 494 -20.84 -6.64 15.66
C TYR A 494 -20.47 -7.48 16.90
N LEU A 495 -19.21 -7.90 17.04
CA LEU A 495 -18.84 -8.90 18.05
C LEU A 495 -18.47 -8.31 19.40
N GLY A 496 -17.94 -7.09 19.40
CA GLY A 496 -17.34 -6.48 20.57
C GLY A 496 -18.34 -6.24 21.68
N VAL A 497 -19.60 -5.90 21.36
CA VAL A 497 -20.64 -5.64 22.37
C VAL A 497 -20.97 -6.89 23.19
N PRO A 498 -21.41 -8.03 22.60
CA PRO A 498 -21.72 -9.22 23.38
C PRO A 498 -20.50 -9.78 24.13
N ILE A 499 -19.30 -9.69 23.53
CA ILE A 499 -18.05 -10.08 24.18
C ILE A 499 -17.77 -9.18 25.39
N GLY A 500 -17.86 -7.87 25.22
CA GLY A 500 -17.59 -6.88 26.26
C GLY A 500 -18.53 -7.05 27.46
N ILE A 501 -19.84 -7.20 27.22
CA ILE A 501 -20.83 -7.41 28.29
C ILE A 501 -20.55 -8.70 29.07
N SER A 502 -20.06 -9.74 28.39
CA SER A 502 -19.87 -11.07 28.99
C SER A 502 -18.57 -11.23 29.78
N CYS A 503 -17.57 -10.39 29.54
CA CYS A 503 -16.19 -10.61 29.98
C CYS A 503 -15.49 -9.37 30.57
N LEU A 504 -16.08 -8.17 30.49
CA LEU A 504 -15.51 -6.94 31.06
C LEU A 504 -16.21 -6.56 32.37
N PRO A 505 -15.52 -5.86 33.29
CA PRO A 505 -16.19 -5.16 34.37
C PRO A 505 -17.26 -4.21 33.83
N ILE A 506 -18.36 -4.06 34.59
CA ILE A 506 -19.57 -3.37 34.12
C ILE A 506 -19.31 -1.96 33.58
N LEU A 507 -18.39 -1.21 34.20
CA LEU A 507 -18.03 0.13 33.77
C LEU A 507 -17.30 0.13 32.41
N ASN A 508 -16.33 -0.77 32.22
CA ASN A 508 -15.59 -0.92 30.97
C ASN A 508 -16.50 -1.47 29.84
N ALA A 509 -17.39 -2.41 30.17
CA ALA A 509 -18.39 -2.92 29.24
C ALA A 509 -19.31 -1.79 28.74
N SER A 510 -19.84 -0.99 29.67
CA SER A 510 -20.72 0.15 29.34
C SER A 510 -20.00 1.20 28.47
N HIS A 511 -18.75 1.54 28.82
CA HIS A 511 -17.95 2.48 28.06
C HIS A 511 -17.63 1.96 26.65
N TRP A 512 -17.37 0.66 26.51
CA TRP A 512 -17.20 0.03 25.20
C TRP A 512 -18.48 0.02 24.36
N VAL A 513 -19.64 -0.23 24.96
CA VAL A 513 -20.93 -0.14 24.26
C VAL A 513 -21.16 1.26 23.70
N VAL A 514 -20.83 2.31 24.46
CA VAL A 514 -20.88 3.71 23.98
C VAL A 514 -20.00 3.88 22.74
N TYR A 515 -18.79 3.33 22.75
CA TYR A 515 -17.88 3.39 21.60
C TYR A 515 -18.38 2.60 20.38
N CYS A 516 -18.89 1.38 20.58
CA CYS A 516 -19.49 0.61 19.48
C CYS A 516 -20.68 1.35 18.87
N LEU A 517 -21.53 1.95 19.70
CA LEU A 517 -22.71 2.69 19.27
C LEU A 517 -22.33 3.93 18.46
N LEU A 518 -21.39 4.76 18.95
CA LEU A 518 -20.97 5.96 18.22
C LEU A 518 -20.32 5.60 16.88
N ILE A 519 -19.53 4.52 16.81
CA ILE A 519 -18.89 4.12 15.54
C ILE A 519 -19.94 3.60 14.57
N LYS A 520 -20.93 2.85 15.05
CA LYS A 520 -22.02 2.34 14.21
C LYS A 520 -22.88 3.47 13.62
N LEU A 521 -23.21 4.47 14.44
CA LEU A 521 -23.96 5.65 13.99
C LEU A 521 -23.20 6.45 12.92
N LEU A 522 -21.88 6.63 13.09
CA LEU A 522 -21.06 7.32 12.08
C LEU A 522 -20.77 6.46 10.84
N HIS A 523 -20.80 5.13 10.97
CA HIS A 523 -20.46 4.26 9.85
C HIS A 523 -21.57 4.17 8.81
N THR A 524 -22.83 4.19 9.24
CA THR A 524 -24.01 4.12 8.36
C THR A 524 -25.13 5.02 8.91
N PRO A 525 -24.93 6.35 8.93
CA PRO A 525 -25.93 7.28 9.46
C PRO A 525 -27.20 7.22 8.59
N GLN A 526 -28.37 7.17 9.22
CA GLN A 526 -29.66 7.26 8.54
C GLN A 526 -30.17 8.70 8.48
N SER A 527 -29.69 9.56 9.38
CA SER A 527 -30.08 10.96 9.47
C SER A 527 -28.94 11.85 9.99
N GLY A 528 -29.11 13.17 9.86
CA GLY A 528 -28.22 14.12 10.54
C GLY A 528 -28.30 14.03 12.07
N GLU A 529 -29.43 13.57 12.61
CA GLU A 529 -29.61 13.37 14.05
C GLU A 529 -28.74 12.23 14.59
N ASP A 530 -28.56 11.16 13.81
CA ASP A 530 -27.63 10.08 14.17
C ASP A 530 -26.21 10.61 14.35
N VAL A 531 -25.77 11.48 13.43
CA VAL A 531 -24.44 12.10 13.51
C VAL A 531 -24.33 13.04 14.71
N ASN A 532 -25.36 13.83 14.99
CA ASN A 532 -25.43 14.70 16.16
C ASN A 532 -25.40 13.90 17.47
N PHE A 533 -26.09 12.75 17.50
CA PHE A 533 -26.08 11.88 18.67
C PHE A 533 -24.71 11.19 18.84
N ALA A 534 -24.11 10.71 17.76
CA ALA A 534 -22.77 10.14 17.79
C ALA A 534 -21.72 11.15 18.29
N GLU A 535 -21.82 12.42 17.89
CA GLU A 535 -20.96 13.50 18.38
C GLU A 535 -21.06 13.66 19.90
N LYS A 536 -22.28 13.70 20.46
CA LYS A 536 -22.49 13.72 21.92
C LYS A 536 -21.86 12.51 22.61
N LEU A 537 -22.01 11.31 22.03
CA LEU A 537 -21.41 10.09 22.55
C LEU A 537 -19.88 10.12 22.51
N ILE A 538 -19.27 10.68 21.46
CA ILE A 538 -17.80 10.84 21.37
C ILE A 538 -17.30 11.75 22.48
N HIS A 539 -17.95 12.89 22.71
CA HIS A 539 -17.57 13.79 23.79
C HIS A 539 -17.71 13.12 25.16
N LEU A 540 -18.80 12.38 25.40
CA LEU A 540 -18.97 11.60 26.63
C LEU A 540 -17.86 10.54 26.81
N TYR A 541 -17.56 9.81 25.73
CA TYR A 541 -16.56 8.75 25.71
C TYR A 541 -15.16 9.29 25.99
N CYS A 542 -14.74 10.35 25.29
CA CYS A 542 -13.45 10.99 25.49
C CYS A 542 -13.32 11.64 26.87
N ARG A 543 -14.39 12.25 27.39
CA ARG A 543 -14.37 12.88 28.73
C ARG A 543 -14.14 11.87 29.86
N THR A 544 -14.67 10.65 29.72
CA THR A 544 -14.66 9.63 30.78
C THR A 544 -13.62 8.53 30.58
N ILE A 545 -12.84 8.55 29.48
CA ILE A 545 -11.87 7.49 29.16
C ILE A 545 -10.82 7.29 30.27
N VAL A 546 -10.38 8.38 30.91
CA VAL A 546 -9.35 8.34 31.95
C VAL A 546 -9.89 7.73 33.23
N ASP A 547 -11.12 8.08 33.61
CA ASP A 547 -11.78 7.56 34.82
C ASP A 547 -12.09 6.05 34.68
N VAL A 548 -12.40 5.60 33.47
CA VAL A 548 -12.73 4.19 33.19
C VAL A 548 -11.49 3.32 32.95
N TYR A 549 -10.42 3.91 32.39
CA TYR A 549 -9.18 3.20 32.06
C TYR A 549 -7.96 3.91 32.67
N ASP A 550 -7.38 4.87 31.94
CA ASP A 550 -6.30 5.76 32.35
C ASP A 550 -5.90 6.70 31.19
N GLU A 551 -4.97 7.61 31.45
CA GLU A 551 -4.42 8.58 30.49
C GLU A 551 -3.70 7.96 29.27
N SER A 552 -3.30 6.68 29.32
CA SER A 552 -2.59 6.04 28.20
C SER A 552 -3.46 5.87 26.94
N LEU A 553 -4.79 6.01 27.08
CA LEU A 553 -5.73 5.98 25.97
C LEU A 553 -6.02 7.35 25.35
N GLU A 554 -5.57 8.45 25.95
CA GLU A 554 -5.70 9.81 25.40
C GLU A 554 -4.70 10.09 24.27
N LEU A 555 -4.48 9.11 23.38
CA LEU A 555 -3.59 9.24 22.24
C LEU A 555 -4.21 10.12 21.15
N TYR A 556 -3.38 10.59 20.21
CA TYR A 556 -3.83 11.29 19.01
C TYR A 556 -5.00 10.59 18.30
N SER A 557 -4.96 9.26 18.24
CA SER A 557 -6.03 8.49 17.59
C SER A 557 -7.37 8.79 18.23
N LEU A 558 -7.47 8.81 19.56
CA LEU A 558 -8.72 9.12 20.26
C LEU A 558 -9.10 10.59 20.07
N HIS A 559 -8.16 11.52 20.21
CA HIS A 559 -8.41 12.94 19.95
C HIS A 559 -9.00 13.18 18.56
N ALA A 560 -8.46 12.54 17.52
CA ALA A 560 -8.96 12.67 16.16
C ALA A 560 -10.41 12.16 15.97
N HIS A 561 -10.96 11.32 16.87
CA HIS A 561 -12.36 10.91 16.80
C HIS A 561 -13.30 12.11 16.98
N LEU A 562 -12.89 13.15 17.72
CA LEU A 562 -13.67 14.38 17.90
C LEU A 562 -13.98 15.10 16.58
N HIS A 563 -13.23 14.81 15.52
CA HIS A 563 -13.43 15.41 14.20
C HIS A 563 -14.27 14.54 13.26
N LEU A 564 -14.53 13.27 13.58
CA LEU A 564 -15.26 12.36 12.69
C LEU A 564 -16.70 12.81 12.37
N PRO A 565 -17.51 13.32 13.32
CA PRO A 565 -18.87 13.77 12.99
C PRO A 565 -18.90 14.86 11.91
N SER A 566 -18.00 15.85 12.03
CA SER A 566 -17.87 16.90 11.01
C SER A 566 -17.49 16.34 9.63
N GLN A 567 -16.62 15.34 9.60
CA GLN A 567 -16.14 14.70 8.38
C GLN A 567 -17.25 13.90 7.69
N VAL A 568 -18.07 13.16 8.45
CA VAL A 568 -19.25 12.45 7.94
C VAL A 568 -20.25 13.44 7.34
N ARG A 569 -20.55 14.55 8.02
CA ARG A 569 -21.46 15.59 7.48
C ARG A 569 -20.96 16.18 6.15
N LEU A 570 -19.66 16.44 6.06
CA LEU A 570 -19.05 17.10 4.91
C LEU A 570 -18.81 16.15 3.74
N HIS A 571 -18.40 14.92 4.00
CA HIS A 571 -17.83 14.03 2.98
C HIS A 571 -18.52 12.68 2.79
N GLY A 572 -19.52 12.33 3.62
CA GLY A 572 -20.23 11.05 3.55
C GLY A 572 -19.61 10.04 4.50
#